data_AF-A0A1V2YC04-F1
#
_entry.id   AF-A0A1V2YC04-F1
#
_cell.length_a   1.000
_cell.length_b   1.000
_cell.length_c   1.000
_cell.angle_alpha   90.00
_cell.angle_beta   90.00
_cell.angle_gamma   90.00
#
_symmetry.space_group_name_H-M   'P 1'
#
loop_
_entity.id
_entity.type
_entity.pdbx_description
1 polymer ?
#
loop_
_entity_poly.entity_id
_entity_poly.type
_entity_poly.pdbx_seq_one_letter_code
_entity_poly.pdbx_strand_id
1 'polypeptide(L)'
;MVDLRIDKKYKNVITQHINFFGTKDRIQKFFALEIEHFYENLIKIGIMSVICNVANTSFEVGMALFEMLQADEKCKEVNFPSMQSMLPSSTRLGMSASLPRTRIEMNEEFKTLVDGKERHDLKSREEVLKTHNKNSKAIRFDEVKSINDARKIIKGQEVVYMYHDQIDARGDKLVTENEVFVACEEAIAEIYAMIKRLSSANTTRFIITADHGFIYKKEKLSASDKITAPKDSLKGRRYIISEYDFAIEGTYKIPLGTIFRNQDRRNVYLPIGTDVFSIAGGGNNFVHGGSSLQEMIVAVDEKSLLEIFRHEVKMDLAFVDDYGF
;
A
#
# COMPACT_ATOMS: atom_id res chain seq x y z
N MET A 1 24.46 -21.54 17.78
CA MET A 1 23.39 -20.82 17.04
C MET A 1 23.80 -19.35 17.03
N VAL A 2 23.82 -18.68 15.88
CA VAL A 2 24.12 -17.23 15.82
C VAL A 2 23.05 -16.51 16.65
N ASP A 3 23.45 -15.57 17.51
CA ASP A 3 22.51 -14.76 18.26
C ASP A 3 21.82 -13.77 17.30
N LEU A 4 20.57 -14.05 16.96
CA LEU A 4 19.79 -13.25 16.02
C LEU A 4 19.26 -11.95 16.63
N ARG A 5 19.44 -11.72 17.95
CA ARG A 5 18.79 -10.62 18.69
C ARG A 5 17.26 -10.59 18.57
N ILE A 6 16.67 -11.70 18.14
CA ILE A 6 15.22 -11.91 18.04
C ILE A 6 14.76 -12.61 19.32
N ASP A 7 13.74 -12.06 19.97
CA ASP A 7 13.15 -12.63 21.18
C ASP A 7 12.69 -14.09 20.96
N LYS A 8 12.92 -14.94 21.95
CA LYS A 8 12.53 -16.36 21.95
C LYS A 8 11.04 -16.57 21.65
N LYS A 9 10.17 -15.60 21.94
CA LYS A 9 8.73 -15.68 21.58
C LYS A 9 8.50 -15.88 20.07
N TYR A 10 9.44 -15.49 19.21
CA TYR A 10 9.36 -15.67 17.75
C TYR A 10 10.09 -16.90 17.22
N LYS A 11 10.51 -17.83 18.10
CA LYS A 11 11.23 -19.05 17.70
C LYS A 11 10.50 -19.87 16.63
N ASN A 12 9.16 -19.90 16.65
CA ASN A 12 8.36 -20.61 15.66
C ASN A 12 8.58 -20.05 14.24
N VAL A 13 8.61 -18.72 14.10
CA VAL A 13 8.86 -18.03 12.81
C VAL A 13 10.26 -18.35 12.30
N ILE A 14 11.27 -18.29 13.18
CA ILE A 14 12.66 -18.64 12.82
C ILE A 14 12.76 -20.10 12.36
N THR A 15 12.07 -21.02 13.06
CA THR A 15 12.09 -22.45 12.75
C THR A 15 11.43 -22.74 11.40
N GLN A 16 10.31 -22.07 11.08
CA GLN A 16 9.66 -22.18 9.77
C GLN A 16 10.56 -21.71 8.62
N HIS A 17 11.45 -20.75 8.88
CA HIS A 17 12.38 -20.20 7.89
C HIS A 17 13.84 -20.61 8.13
N ILE A 18 14.07 -21.79 8.71
CA ILE A 18 15.42 -22.23 9.11
C ILE A 18 16.41 -22.29 7.94
N ASN A 19 15.94 -22.59 6.73
CA ASN A 19 16.78 -22.60 5.52
C ASN A 19 17.35 -21.21 5.17
N PHE A 20 16.61 -20.15 5.48
CA PHE A 20 17.11 -18.79 5.33
C PHE A 20 18.19 -18.50 6.38
N PHE A 21 17.87 -18.72 7.66
CA PHE A 21 18.78 -18.46 8.79
C PHE A 21 19.92 -19.47 8.91
N GLY A 22 19.94 -20.53 8.11
CA GLY A 22 21.06 -21.47 7.98
C GLY A 22 22.18 -20.97 7.06
N THR A 23 21.97 -19.89 6.31
CA THR A 23 22.93 -19.35 5.34
C THR A 23 23.64 -18.10 5.86
N LYS A 24 24.97 -18.14 6.02
CA LYS A 24 25.75 -17.03 6.62
C LYS A 24 25.60 -15.70 5.87
N ASP A 25 25.63 -15.70 4.54
CA ASP A 25 25.43 -14.50 3.70
C ASP A 25 24.06 -13.85 3.93
N ARG A 26 22.99 -14.67 3.99
CA ARG A 26 21.63 -14.19 4.23
C ARG A 26 21.48 -13.60 5.62
N ILE A 27 22.09 -14.21 6.63
CA ILE A 27 22.10 -13.66 7.99
C ILE A 27 22.83 -12.31 8.04
N GLN A 28 23.98 -12.18 7.38
CA GLN A 28 24.71 -10.91 7.32
C GLN A 28 23.89 -9.81 6.66
N LYS A 29 23.25 -10.10 5.52
CA LYS A 29 22.34 -9.17 4.84
C LYS A 29 21.12 -8.84 5.69
N PHE A 30 20.60 -9.80 6.46
CA PHE A 30 19.46 -9.58 7.35
C PHE A 30 19.83 -8.65 8.51
N PHE A 31 21.03 -8.80 9.09
CA PHE A 31 21.53 -7.86 10.09
C PHE A 31 21.83 -6.48 9.52
N ALA A 32 22.26 -6.40 8.26
CA ALA A 32 22.46 -5.13 7.57
C ALA A 32 21.16 -4.35 7.31
N LEU A 33 19.99 -4.96 7.59
CA LEU A 33 18.71 -4.24 7.61
C LEU A 33 18.50 -3.42 8.90
N GLU A 34 19.36 -3.60 9.91
CA GLU A 34 19.34 -2.83 11.17
C GLU A 34 17.97 -2.83 11.89
N ILE A 35 17.24 -3.95 11.81
CA ILE A 35 15.93 -4.09 12.48
C ILE A 35 16.11 -4.08 14.01
N GLU A 36 15.59 -3.05 14.68
CA GLU A 36 15.72 -2.87 16.13
C GLU A 36 14.58 -3.56 16.93
N HIS A 37 13.38 -3.68 16.35
CA HIS A 37 12.17 -4.15 17.04
C HIS A 37 11.46 -5.28 16.31
N PHE A 38 11.72 -6.53 16.71
CA PHE A 38 11.15 -7.69 16.03
C PHE A 38 9.70 -8.00 16.41
N TYR A 39 8.90 -8.32 15.40
CA TYR A 39 7.66 -9.07 15.49
C TYR A 39 7.51 -9.99 14.28
N GLU A 40 6.57 -10.93 14.34
CA GLU A 40 6.48 -12.04 13.38
C GLU A 40 6.48 -11.58 11.91
N ASN A 41 5.65 -10.60 11.56
CA ASN A 41 5.58 -10.11 10.19
C ASN A 41 6.85 -9.35 9.79
N LEU A 42 7.45 -8.54 10.68
CA LEU A 42 8.69 -7.84 10.36
C LEU A 42 9.87 -8.79 10.15
N ILE A 43 9.93 -9.93 10.88
CA ILE A 43 10.93 -10.96 10.63
C ILE A 43 10.76 -11.54 9.22
N LYS A 44 9.53 -11.86 8.82
CA LYS A 44 9.23 -12.37 7.48
C LYS A 44 9.55 -11.33 6.40
N ILE A 45 9.27 -10.06 6.66
CA ILE A 45 9.61 -8.95 5.76
C ILE A 45 11.12 -8.83 5.61
N GLY A 46 11.88 -8.82 6.70
CA GLY A 46 13.35 -8.76 6.62
C GLY A 46 13.95 -9.96 5.86
N ILE A 47 13.39 -11.17 6.04
CA ILE A 47 13.79 -12.37 5.29
C ILE A 47 13.58 -12.13 3.80
N MET A 48 12.39 -11.65 3.44
CA MET A 48 12.01 -11.39 2.07
C MET A 48 12.83 -10.24 1.45
N SER A 49 13.13 -9.18 2.21
CA SER A 49 14.00 -8.06 1.78
C SER A 49 15.39 -8.55 1.40
N VAL A 50 15.98 -9.46 2.18
CA VAL A 50 17.28 -10.08 1.86
C VAL A 50 17.20 -10.98 0.63
N ILE A 51 16.15 -11.80 0.51
CA ILE A 51 15.96 -12.70 -0.64
C ILE A 51 15.83 -11.88 -1.93
N CYS A 52 15.11 -10.76 -1.87
CA CYS A 52 14.85 -9.89 -3.00
C CYS A 52 15.97 -8.84 -3.23
N ASN A 53 17.02 -8.84 -2.39
CA ASN A 53 18.15 -7.89 -2.43
C ASN A 53 17.70 -6.42 -2.43
N VAL A 54 16.79 -6.08 -1.52
CA VAL A 54 16.16 -4.76 -1.44
C VAL A 54 16.34 -4.15 -0.05
N ALA A 55 16.77 -2.90 0.00
CA ALA A 55 17.17 -2.17 1.21
C ALA A 55 16.18 -1.07 1.63
N ASN A 56 14.86 -1.38 1.63
CA ASN A 56 13.77 -0.61 2.28
C ASN A 56 13.03 0.50 1.50
N THR A 57 11.92 0.93 2.12
CA THR A 57 10.97 2.06 1.91
C THR A 57 9.61 1.78 1.27
N SER A 58 8.62 1.49 2.10
CA SER A 58 7.20 1.92 2.07
C SER A 58 6.48 1.44 3.34
N PHE A 59 6.90 0.28 3.84
CA PHE A 59 6.52 -0.24 5.14
C PHE A 59 6.91 0.71 6.30
N GLU A 60 8.00 1.46 6.12
CA GLU A 60 8.64 2.34 7.09
C GLU A 60 7.80 3.60 7.37
N VAL A 61 7.14 4.17 6.35
CA VAL A 61 6.26 5.33 6.56
C VAL A 61 5.07 4.93 7.44
N GLY A 62 4.46 3.77 7.13
CA GLY A 62 3.43 3.19 7.97
C GLY A 62 3.95 2.85 9.37
N MET A 63 5.14 2.25 9.47
CA MET A 63 5.76 1.87 10.74
C MET A 63 6.03 3.08 11.63
N ALA A 64 6.58 4.16 11.06
CA ALA A 64 6.86 5.39 11.80
C ALA A 64 5.56 6.03 12.33
N LEU A 65 4.49 6.06 11.51
CA LEU A 65 3.18 6.50 11.99
C LEU A 65 2.65 5.57 13.10
N PHE A 66 2.82 4.26 12.95
CA PHE A 66 2.39 3.28 13.94
C PHE A 66 3.14 3.41 15.28
N GLU A 67 4.45 3.57 15.26
CA GLU A 67 5.27 3.83 16.45
C GLU A 67 4.85 5.14 17.12
N MET A 68 4.60 6.19 16.33
CA MET A 68 4.10 7.47 16.81
C MET A 68 2.72 7.33 17.48
N LEU A 69 1.82 6.54 16.90
CA LEU A 69 0.49 6.26 17.47
C LEU A 69 0.58 5.39 18.73
N GLN A 70 1.41 4.34 18.73
CA GLN A 70 1.61 3.49 19.91
C GLN A 70 2.18 4.26 21.10
N ALA A 71 3.05 5.25 20.85
CA ALA A 71 3.63 6.08 21.88
C ALA A 71 2.64 7.11 22.46
N ASP A 72 1.51 7.38 21.79
CA ASP A 72 0.49 8.30 22.26
C ASP A 72 -0.50 7.58 23.19
N GLU A 73 -0.48 7.92 24.48
CA GLU A 73 -1.37 7.33 25.50
C GLU A 73 -2.87 7.47 25.21
N LYS A 74 -3.26 8.41 24.33
CA LYS A 74 -4.66 8.59 23.90
C LYS A 74 -5.06 7.60 22.80
N CYS A 75 -4.10 7.04 22.08
CA CYS A 75 -4.32 6.04 21.05
C CYS A 75 -4.33 4.66 21.69
N LYS A 76 -5.54 4.16 21.97
CA LYS A 76 -5.75 2.82 22.53
C LYS A 76 -5.86 1.81 21.39
N GLU A 77 -5.29 0.62 21.59
CA GLU A 77 -5.41 -0.53 20.69
C GLU A 77 -4.89 -0.30 19.26
N VAL A 78 -3.68 0.27 19.13
CA VAL A 78 -3.03 0.46 17.83
C VAL A 78 -2.50 -0.87 17.30
N ASN A 79 -2.94 -1.29 16.11
CA ASN A 79 -2.48 -2.51 15.44
C ASN A 79 -1.80 -2.21 14.10
N PHE A 80 -0.97 -3.16 13.63
CA PHE A 80 -0.24 -3.03 12.37
C PHE A 80 -0.22 -4.34 11.55
N PRO A 81 -1.39 -4.86 11.12
CA PRO A 81 -1.42 -5.92 10.12
C PRO A 81 -0.81 -5.47 8.79
N SER A 82 -0.14 -6.41 8.13
CA SER A 82 0.38 -6.23 6.78
C SER A 82 -0.68 -6.58 5.75
N MET A 83 -0.87 -5.72 4.75
CA MET A 83 -1.67 -6.01 3.56
C MET A 83 -0.81 -6.01 2.30
N GLN A 84 -1.33 -6.62 1.24
CA GLN A 84 -0.68 -6.69 -0.06
C GLN A 84 -1.43 -5.85 -1.09
N SER A 85 -0.73 -4.95 -1.78
CA SER A 85 -1.26 -4.18 -2.90
C SER A 85 -1.52 -5.06 -4.14
N MET A 86 -2.36 -4.59 -5.06
CA MET A 86 -2.56 -5.25 -6.34
C MET A 86 -1.39 -4.97 -7.29
N LEU A 87 -1.09 -5.93 -8.17
CA LEU A 87 -0.12 -5.76 -9.24
C LEU A 87 -0.80 -5.33 -10.56
N PRO A 88 -0.19 -4.44 -11.36
CA PRO A 88 0.93 -3.58 -10.97
C PRO A 88 0.54 -2.63 -9.83
N SER A 89 1.48 -2.37 -8.91
CA SER A 89 1.34 -1.50 -7.73
C SER A 89 1.26 -0.01 -8.10
N SER A 90 0.31 0.29 -8.97
CA SER A 90 0.09 1.61 -9.57
C SER A 90 -1.06 2.30 -8.87
N THR A 91 -0.98 3.63 -8.73
CA THR A 91 -2.01 4.46 -8.08
C THR A 91 -3.40 4.17 -8.62
N ARG A 92 -3.56 4.11 -9.95
CA ARG A 92 -4.85 3.87 -10.59
C ARG A 92 -5.45 2.53 -10.19
N LEU A 93 -4.65 1.46 -10.19
CA LEU A 93 -5.14 0.13 -9.84
C LEU A 93 -5.31 -0.02 -8.33
N GLY A 94 -4.35 0.44 -7.53
CA GLY A 94 -4.38 0.38 -6.07
C GLY A 94 -5.57 1.14 -5.50
N MET A 95 -5.81 2.40 -5.92
CA MET A 95 -6.99 3.16 -5.49
C MET A 95 -8.30 2.46 -5.86
N SER A 96 -8.36 1.83 -7.04
CA SER A 96 -9.53 1.06 -7.49
C SER A 96 -9.71 -0.23 -6.68
N ALA A 97 -8.60 -0.87 -6.32
CA ALA A 97 -8.57 -2.10 -5.55
C ALA A 97 -9.08 -1.92 -4.11
N SER A 98 -8.80 -0.74 -3.53
CA SER A 98 -9.20 -0.35 -2.17
C SER A 98 -10.67 0.05 -2.04
N LEU A 99 -11.41 0.18 -3.14
CA LEU A 99 -12.85 0.40 -3.09
C LEU A 99 -13.60 -0.91 -2.77
N PRO A 100 -14.70 -0.87 -2.02
CA PRO A 100 -15.58 -2.02 -1.86
C PRO A 100 -16.14 -2.39 -3.24
N ARG A 101 -16.05 -3.67 -3.60
CA ARG A 101 -16.31 -4.10 -4.98
C ARG A 101 -16.60 -5.58 -5.07
N THR A 102 -17.33 -5.95 -6.12
CA THR A 102 -17.50 -7.35 -6.50
C THR A 102 -16.42 -7.86 -7.44
N ARG A 103 -16.10 -7.05 -8.44
CA ARG A 103 -15.10 -7.37 -9.45
C ARG A 103 -14.24 -6.16 -9.76
N ILE A 104 -13.00 -6.44 -10.14
CA ILE A 104 -12.07 -5.45 -10.70
C ILE A 104 -11.56 -5.98 -12.03
N GLU A 105 -11.58 -5.13 -13.03
CA GLU A 105 -11.33 -5.49 -14.41
C GLU A 105 -10.55 -4.37 -15.11
N MET A 106 -10.11 -4.61 -16.34
CA MET A 106 -9.51 -3.61 -17.19
C MET A 106 -10.16 -3.71 -18.57
N ASN A 107 -10.56 -2.58 -19.17
CA ASN A 107 -11.13 -2.58 -20.52
C ASN A 107 -10.04 -2.60 -21.61
N GLU A 108 -10.42 -2.65 -22.88
CA GLU A 108 -9.51 -2.65 -24.04
C GLU A 108 -8.61 -1.40 -24.10
N GLU A 109 -9.07 -0.27 -23.56
CA GLU A 109 -8.31 0.99 -23.44
C GLU A 109 -7.37 1.01 -22.21
N PHE A 110 -7.16 -0.14 -21.55
CA PHE A 110 -6.38 -0.29 -20.33
C PHE A 110 -6.86 0.56 -19.13
N LYS A 111 -8.15 0.89 -19.10
CA LYS A 111 -8.77 1.60 -17.98
C LYS A 111 -9.32 0.60 -16.96
N THR A 112 -9.01 0.83 -15.69
CA THR A 112 -9.47 0.00 -14.58
C THR A 112 -10.95 0.23 -14.31
N LEU A 113 -11.71 -0.85 -14.23
CA LEU A 113 -13.13 -0.85 -13.93
C LEU A 113 -13.38 -1.50 -12.56
N VAL A 114 -14.21 -0.85 -11.75
CA VAL A 114 -14.75 -1.39 -10.50
C VAL A 114 -16.23 -1.60 -10.71
N ASP A 115 -16.65 -2.87 -10.64
CA ASP A 115 -18.02 -3.30 -10.93
C ASP A 115 -18.55 -2.79 -12.30
N GLY A 116 -17.67 -2.82 -13.31
CA GLY A 116 -17.98 -2.43 -14.69
C GLY A 116 -17.94 -0.93 -14.99
N LYS A 117 -17.51 -0.09 -14.04
CA LYS A 117 -17.39 1.37 -14.24
C LYS A 117 -16.01 1.90 -13.84
N GLU A 118 -15.51 2.89 -14.56
CA GLU A 118 -14.29 3.60 -14.18
C GLU A 118 -14.50 4.45 -12.92
N ARG A 119 -13.49 4.49 -12.03
CA ARG A 119 -13.52 5.21 -10.73
C ARG A 119 -12.33 6.15 -10.56
N HIS A 120 -12.12 7.01 -11.55
CA HIS A 120 -10.93 7.83 -11.66
C HIS A 120 -10.98 9.14 -10.84
N ASP A 121 -12.15 9.55 -10.35
CA ASP A 121 -12.33 10.79 -9.59
C ASP A 121 -13.02 10.57 -8.23
N LEU A 122 -13.03 11.61 -7.40
CA LEU A 122 -13.61 11.54 -6.06
C LEU A 122 -15.12 11.23 -6.08
N LYS A 123 -15.85 11.78 -7.06
CA LYS A 123 -17.31 11.61 -7.18
C LYS A 123 -17.66 10.17 -7.52
N SER A 124 -17.03 9.61 -8.54
CA SER A 124 -17.22 8.23 -8.98
C SER A 124 -16.83 7.23 -7.89
N ARG A 125 -15.81 7.53 -7.07
CA ARG A 125 -15.45 6.73 -5.88
C ARG A 125 -16.54 6.78 -4.81
N GLU A 126 -17.06 7.97 -4.50
CA GLU A 126 -18.18 8.13 -3.55
C GLU A 126 -19.42 7.34 -3.98
N GLU A 127 -19.72 7.32 -5.29
CA GLU A 127 -20.84 6.53 -5.81
C GLU A 127 -20.72 5.04 -5.47
N VAL A 128 -19.51 4.44 -5.58
CA VAL A 128 -19.27 3.02 -5.21
C VAL A 128 -19.38 2.79 -3.71
N LEU A 129 -18.86 3.72 -2.91
CA LEU A 129 -19.01 3.62 -1.46
C LEU A 129 -20.49 3.63 -1.09
N LYS A 130 -21.28 4.51 -1.72
CA LYS A 130 -22.73 4.64 -1.50
C LYS A 130 -23.56 3.44 -1.96
N THR A 131 -23.07 2.61 -2.89
CA THR A 131 -23.77 1.35 -3.22
C THR A 131 -23.65 0.31 -2.11
N HIS A 132 -22.58 0.35 -1.30
CA HIS A 132 -22.34 -0.58 -0.21
C HIS A 132 -22.84 -0.03 1.13
N ASN A 133 -22.68 1.28 1.36
CA ASN A 133 -23.21 1.99 2.50
C ASN A 133 -23.65 3.41 2.08
N LYS A 134 -24.96 3.68 2.10
CA LYS A 134 -25.55 4.96 1.68
C LYS A 134 -25.00 6.17 2.47
N ASN A 135 -24.57 5.94 3.71
CA ASN A 135 -23.99 6.94 4.61
C ASN A 135 -22.45 6.99 4.45
N SER A 136 -21.97 6.88 3.22
CA SER A 136 -20.54 6.99 2.91
C SER A 136 -20.18 8.30 2.23
N LYS A 137 -18.97 8.79 2.50
CA LYS A 137 -18.40 9.99 1.90
C LYS A 137 -17.00 9.72 1.36
N ALA A 138 -16.68 10.25 0.17
CA ALA A 138 -15.31 10.41 -0.28
C ALA A 138 -14.92 11.89 -0.16
N ILE A 139 -13.75 12.19 0.41
CA ILE A 139 -13.29 13.56 0.62
C ILE A 139 -11.77 13.68 0.47
N ARG A 140 -11.26 14.84 0.03
CA ARG A 140 -9.82 15.11 0.09
C ARG A 140 -9.40 15.46 1.51
N PHE A 141 -8.18 15.07 1.87
CA PHE A 141 -7.58 15.40 3.16
C PHE A 141 -7.56 16.90 3.42
N ASP A 142 -7.17 17.70 2.43
CA ASP A 142 -7.07 19.16 2.55
C ASP A 142 -8.42 19.87 2.76
N GLU A 143 -9.51 19.30 2.23
CA GLU A 143 -10.86 19.81 2.50
C GLU A 143 -11.20 19.66 3.99
N VAL A 144 -10.82 18.54 4.61
CA VAL A 144 -11.03 18.31 6.04
C VAL A 144 -10.09 19.18 6.87
N LYS A 145 -8.83 19.34 6.43
CA LYS A 145 -7.81 20.16 7.07
C LYS A 145 -8.25 21.62 7.15
N SER A 146 -8.87 22.15 6.10
CA SER A 146 -9.28 23.57 6.00
C SER A 146 -10.60 23.91 6.69
N ILE A 147 -11.50 22.95 6.93
CA ILE A 147 -12.79 23.19 7.59
C ILE A 147 -12.60 23.32 9.10
N ASN A 148 -13.06 24.41 9.74
CA ASN A 148 -12.90 24.60 11.20
C ASN A 148 -13.58 23.50 12.04
N ASP A 149 -14.83 23.17 11.73
CA ASP A 149 -15.64 22.20 12.49
C ASP A 149 -15.76 20.87 11.74
N ALA A 150 -14.79 19.99 11.95
CA ALA A 150 -14.71 18.68 11.28
C ALA A 150 -15.98 17.83 11.50
N ARG A 151 -16.71 18.03 12.61
CA ARG A 151 -17.99 17.34 12.89
C ARG A 151 -19.01 17.50 11.77
N LYS A 152 -18.98 18.61 11.03
CA LYS A 152 -19.89 18.84 9.89
C LYS A 152 -19.69 17.84 8.76
N ILE A 153 -18.47 17.33 8.59
CA ILE A 153 -18.11 16.37 7.54
C ILE A 153 -18.56 14.96 7.94
N ILE A 154 -18.38 14.61 9.21
CA ILE A 154 -18.61 13.27 9.76
C ILE A 154 -20.08 13.06 10.16
N LYS A 155 -20.84 14.13 10.42
CA LYS A 155 -22.24 14.04 10.86
C LYS A 155 -23.08 13.26 9.83
N GLY A 156 -23.69 12.17 10.29
CA GLY A 156 -24.53 11.30 9.47
C GLY A 156 -23.75 10.43 8.48
N GLN A 157 -22.41 10.40 8.55
CA GLN A 157 -21.59 9.47 7.80
C GLN A 157 -21.18 8.31 8.70
N GLU A 158 -21.32 7.08 8.20
CA GLU A 158 -20.84 5.85 8.83
C GLU A 158 -19.43 5.49 8.33
N VAL A 159 -19.13 5.83 7.07
CA VAL A 159 -17.84 5.53 6.42
C VAL A 159 -17.33 6.76 5.68
N VAL A 160 -16.12 7.22 6.01
CA VAL A 160 -15.49 8.36 5.32
C VAL A 160 -14.15 7.90 4.75
N TYR A 161 -14.03 7.93 3.42
CA TYR A 161 -12.77 7.72 2.72
C TYR A 161 -12.09 9.06 2.52
N MET A 162 -10.96 9.26 3.20
CA MET A 162 -10.14 10.45 3.08
C MET A 162 -8.93 10.17 2.19
N TYR A 163 -8.75 10.96 1.14
CA TYR A 163 -7.65 10.80 0.19
C TYR A 163 -6.55 11.82 0.48
N HIS A 164 -5.35 11.33 0.73
CA HIS A 164 -4.12 12.08 0.98
C HIS A 164 -3.09 11.67 -0.08
N ASP A 165 -2.39 12.63 -0.69
CA ASP A 165 -1.51 12.43 -1.84
C ASP A 165 -0.15 13.13 -1.69
N GLN A 166 0.22 13.51 -0.47
CA GLN A 166 1.40 14.36 -0.19
C GLN A 166 2.73 13.75 -0.65
N ILE A 167 2.85 12.42 -0.63
CA ILE A 167 4.04 11.68 -1.06
C ILE A 167 4.10 11.66 -2.60
N ASP A 168 3.08 11.12 -3.26
CA ASP A 168 3.03 11.01 -4.73
C ASP A 168 3.08 12.38 -5.41
N ALA A 169 2.39 13.39 -4.87
CA ALA A 169 2.34 14.74 -5.42
C ALA A 169 3.73 15.41 -5.54
N ARG A 170 4.69 14.99 -4.71
CA ARG A 170 6.11 15.39 -4.78
C ARG A 170 6.98 14.35 -5.47
N GLY A 171 6.79 13.08 -5.15
CA GLY A 171 7.57 11.97 -5.68
C GLY A 171 7.50 11.85 -7.20
N ASP A 172 6.32 11.95 -7.80
CA ASP A 172 6.15 11.69 -9.25
C ASP A 172 6.76 12.76 -10.17
N LYS A 173 7.02 13.95 -9.62
CA LYS A 173 7.54 15.08 -10.38
C LYS A 173 9.06 15.10 -10.34
N LEU A 174 9.68 15.08 -11.51
CA LEU A 174 11.14 15.16 -11.68
C LEU A 174 11.80 16.29 -10.86
N VAL A 175 11.13 17.43 -10.71
CA VAL A 175 11.68 18.60 -10.00
C VAL A 175 11.60 18.53 -8.48
N THR A 176 10.77 17.63 -7.93
CA THR A 176 10.54 17.48 -6.48
C THR A 176 10.73 16.04 -5.98
N GLU A 177 11.13 15.09 -6.84
CA GLU A 177 11.25 13.68 -6.46
C GLU A 177 12.27 13.46 -5.33
N ASN A 178 13.25 14.36 -5.16
CA ASN A 178 14.21 14.38 -4.06
C ASN A 178 13.64 14.88 -2.72
N GLU A 179 12.45 15.48 -2.71
CA GLU A 179 11.76 15.94 -1.50
C GLU A 179 10.93 14.82 -0.83
N VAL A 180 10.94 13.60 -1.38
CA VAL A 180 10.06 12.50 -0.92
C VAL A 180 10.23 12.17 0.56
N PHE A 181 11.43 12.29 1.13
CA PHE A 181 11.65 12.02 2.56
C PHE A 181 10.97 13.07 3.45
N VAL A 182 11.12 14.35 3.09
CA VAL A 182 10.36 15.45 3.73
C VAL A 182 8.86 15.18 3.54
N ALA A 183 8.47 14.62 2.40
CA ALA A 183 7.10 14.26 2.14
C ALA A 183 6.52 13.17 3.02
N CYS A 184 7.33 12.16 3.32
CA CYS A 184 6.96 11.11 4.25
C CYS A 184 6.78 11.67 5.66
N GLU A 185 7.71 12.50 6.14
CA GLU A 185 7.64 13.11 7.48
C GLU A 185 6.41 14.00 7.63
N GLU A 186 6.14 14.86 6.65
CA GLU A 186 4.95 15.70 6.64
C GLU A 186 3.66 14.87 6.56
N ALA A 187 3.62 13.82 5.73
CA ALA A 187 2.48 12.92 5.65
C ALA A 187 2.16 12.27 7.00
N ILE A 188 3.18 11.75 7.69
CA ILE A 188 3.03 11.14 9.03
C ILE A 188 2.47 12.18 10.01
N ALA A 189 3.07 13.38 10.07
CA ALA A 189 2.64 14.43 10.97
C ALA A 189 1.19 14.90 10.69
N GLU A 190 0.83 15.04 9.41
CA GLU A 190 -0.51 15.42 8.97
C GLU A 190 -1.55 14.37 9.33
N ILE A 191 -1.29 13.10 9.01
CA ILE A 191 -2.20 11.99 9.32
C ILE A 191 -2.40 11.87 10.83
N TYR A 192 -1.32 11.91 11.61
CA TYR A 192 -1.39 11.88 13.07
C TYR A 192 -2.20 13.08 13.64
N ALA A 193 -1.97 14.29 13.14
CA ALA A 193 -2.74 15.46 13.54
C ALA A 193 -4.24 15.32 13.18
N MET A 194 -4.54 14.74 12.01
CA MET A 194 -5.91 14.49 11.57
C MET A 194 -6.62 13.46 12.46
N ILE A 195 -5.93 12.37 12.85
CA ILE A 195 -6.46 11.38 13.79
C ILE A 195 -6.87 12.05 15.11
N LYS A 196 -6.00 12.89 15.70
CA LYS A 196 -6.32 13.61 16.94
C LYS A 196 -7.48 14.60 16.77
N ARG A 197 -7.52 15.29 15.64
CA ARG A 197 -8.60 16.22 15.31
C ARG A 197 -9.95 15.49 15.20
N LEU A 198 -10.02 14.39 14.47
CA LEU A 198 -11.24 13.62 14.26
C LEU A 198 -11.66 12.85 15.52
N SER A 199 -10.70 12.42 16.34
CA SER A 199 -10.96 11.86 17.67
C SER A 199 -11.72 12.86 18.55
N SER A 200 -11.34 14.14 18.49
CA SER A 200 -12.04 15.22 19.20
C SER A 200 -13.44 15.52 18.63
N ALA A 201 -13.77 14.96 17.46
CA ALA A 201 -15.05 15.04 16.80
C ALA A 201 -15.86 13.72 16.91
N ASN A 202 -15.57 12.91 17.93
CA ASN A 202 -16.22 11.62 18.24
C ASN A 202 -15.99 10.50 17.20
N THR A 203 -14.94 10.60 16.38
CA THR A 203 -14.51 9.47 15.54
C THR A 203 -13.52 8.62 16.29
N THR A 204 -13.84 7.35 16.52
CA THR A 204 -13.04 6.47 17.39
C THR A 204 -12.32 5.35 16.66
N ARG A 205 -12.57 5.20 15.35
CA ARG A 205 -11.97 4.15 14.52
C ARG A 205 -11.36 4.75 13.26
N PHE A 206 -10.09 4.45 13.05
CA PHE A 206 -9.32 4.89 11.90
C PHE A 206 -8.77 3.67 11.17
N ILE A 207 -8.78 3.73 9.85
CA ILE A 207 -8.07 2.77 9.01
C ILE A 207 -7.15 3.60 8.13
N ILE A 208 -5.85 3.40 8.27
CA ILE A 208 -4.84 4.11 7.48
C ILE A 208 -4.23 3.08 6.54
N THR A 209 -4.30 3.33 5.24
CA THR A 209 -3.70 2.46 4.21
C THR A 209 -3.06 3.28 3.12
N ALA A 210 -2.20 2.63 2.35
CA ALA A 210 -1.77 3.09 1.03
C ALA A 210 -2.37 2.18 -0.06
N ASP A 211 -2.45 2.71 -1.26
CA ASP A 211 -2.79 1.98 -2.48
C ASP A 211 -1.59 1.21 -3.05
N HIS A 212 -0.37 1.74 -2.87
CA HIS A 212 0.89 1.07 -3.13
C HIS A 212 2.01 1.69 -2.29
N GLY A 213 3.18 1.05 -2.33
CA GLY A 213 4.44 1.67 -1.95
C GLY A 213 5.20 2.24 -3.15
N PHE A 214 6.43 2.68 -2.91
CA PHE A 214 7.33 3.25 -3.90
C PHE A 214 8.77 2.76 -3.69
N ILE A 215 9.62 2.96 -4.69
CA ILE A 215 11.07 2.84 -4.60
C ILE A 215 11.64 4.24 -4.80
N TYR A 216 12.53 4.65 -3.90
CA TYR A 216 13.36 5.83 -4.10
C TYR A 216 14.83 5.47 -4.30
N LYS A 217 15.45 6.01 -5.36
CA LYS A 217 16.90 5.93 -5.61
C LYS A 217 17.48 7.34 -5.52
N LYS A 218 18.47 7.56 -4.65
CA LYS A 218 19.10 8.88 -4.51
C LYS A 218 19.96 9.25 -5.73
N GLU A 219 20.65 8.26 -6.29
CA GLU A 219 21.55 8.47 -7.42
C GLU A 219 20.79 8.47 -8.74
N LYS A 220 21.34 9.17 -9.75
CA LYS A 220 20.78 9.15 -11.09
C LYS A 220 20.94 7.75 -11.69
N LEU A 221 19.88 7.27 -12.32
CA LEU A 221 19.91 5.98 -13.00
C LEU A 221 20.85 5.99 -14.21
N SER A 222 21.64 4.92 -14.31
CA SER A 222 22.48 4.60 -15.45
C SER A 222 21.68 3.90 -16.56
N ALA A 223 22.34 3.55 -17.67
CA ALA A 223 21.71 2.75 -18.72
C ALA A 223 21.42 1.31 -18.28
N SER A 224 22.24 0.74 -17.40
CA SER A 224 22.05 -0.63 -16.89
C SER A 224 20.87 -0.76 -15.93
N ASP A 225 20.40 0.34 -15.32
CA ASP A 225 19.18 0.36 -14.51
C ASP A 225 17.88 0.39 -15.35
N LYS A 226 18.00 0.40 -16.68
CA LYS A 226 16.89 0.67 -17.59
C LYS A 226 16.59 -0.50 -18.52
N ILE A 227 15.32 -0.87 -18.55
CA ILE A 227 14.77 -1.88 -19.46
C ILE A 227 14.10 -1.15 -20.64
N THR A 228 14.34 -1.60 -21.86
CA THR A 228 13.64 -1.08 -23.03
C THR A 228 12.17 -1.48 -22.99
N ALA A 229 11.28 -0.50 -22.99
CA ALA A 229 9.85 -0.77 -23.00
C ALA A 229 9.37 -1.13 -24.41
N PRO A 230 8.61 -2.22 -24.60
CA PRO A 230 8.05 -2.60 -25.90
C PRO A 230 7.10 -1.53 -26.43
N LYS A 231 6.83 -1.51 -27.74
CA LYS A 231 5.81 -0.64 -28.36
C LYS A 231 4.40 -1.22 -28.12
N ASP A 232 3.36 -0.40 -28.32
CA ASP A 232 1.94 -0.83 -28.29
C ASP A 232 1.51 -1.58 -27.02
N SER A 233 1.77 -0.96 -25.87
CA SER A 233 1.44 -1.50 -24.55
C SER A 233 1.10 -0.35 -23.59
N LEU A 234 0.32 -0.62 -22.54
CA LEU A 234 0.26 0.28 -21.40
C LEU A 234 1.57 0.19 -20.64
N LYS A 235 2.14 1.34 -20.26
CA LYS A 235 3.47 1.42 -19.64
C LYS A 235 3.42 2.28 -18.40
N GLY A 236 4.01 1.79 -17.33
CA GLY A 236 4.49 2.58 -16.21
C GLY A 236 5.98 2.35 -16.01
N ARG A 237 6.60 3.14 -15.13
CA ARG A 237 8.04 3.03 -14.86
C ARG A 237 8.46 1.65 -14.40
N ARG A 238 7.55 0.90 -13.79
CA ARG A 238 7.82 -0.42 -13.21
C ARG A 238 6.86 -1.51 -13.69
N TYR A 239 6.11 -1.27 -14.77
CA TYR A 239 5.26 -2.30 -15.34
C TYR A 239 4.97 -2.07 -16.83
N ILE A 240 4.67 -3.17 -17.52
CA ILE A 240 4.06 -3.17 -18.84
C ILE A 240 2.81 -4.04 -18.80
N ILE A 241 1.71 -3.59 -19.40
CA ILE A 241 0.55 -4.44 -19.66
C ILE A 241 0.34 -4.53 -21.17
N SER A 242 0.21 -5.75 -21.69
CA SER A 242 -0.01 -5.96 -23.12
C SER A 242 -0.83 -7.21 -23.41
N GLU A 243 -1.53 -7.18 -24.54
CA GLU A 243 -2.16 -8.34 -25.19
C GLU A 243 -1.13 -9.23 -25.88
N TYR A 244 0.01 -8.67 -26.27
CA TYR A 244 1.09 -9.41 -26.91
C TYR A 244 1.99 -10.09 -25.87
N ASP A 245 2.49 -11.27 -26.24
CA ASP A 245 3.53 -11.94 -25.47
C ASP A 245 4.91 -11.39 -25.87
N PHE A 246 5.65 -10.87 -24.89
CA PHE A 246 6.96 -10.28 -25.09
C PHE A 246 8.01 -11.04 -24.26
N ALA A 247 9.17 -11.27 -24.87
CA ALA A 247 10.36 -11.67 -24.13
C ALA A 247 11.13 -10.39 -23.73
N ILE A 248 10.89 -9.90 -22.52
CA ILE A 248 11.56 -8.71 -21.99
C ILE A 248 12.57 -9.15 -20.94
N GLU A 249 13.86 -9.02 -21.25
CA GLU A 249 14.95 -9.32 -20.33
C GLU A 249 14.84 -8.48 -19.04
N GLY A 250 15.20 -9.08 -17.91
CA GLY A 250 15.14 -8.43 -16.61
C GLY A 250 13.72 -8.29 -16.04
N THR A 251 12.72 -8.94 -16.65
CA THR A 251 11.34 -8.93 -16.15
C THR A 251 10.83 -10.34 -15.89
N TYR A 252 9.80 -10.45 -15.08
CA TYR A 252 8.96 -11.63 -15.02
C TYR A 252 7.53 -11.28 -15.41
N LYS A 253 6.78 -12.29 -15.86
CA LYS A 253 5.45 -12.16 -16.46
C LYS A 253 4.40 -12.79 -15.55
N ILE A 254 3.30 -12.07 -15.29
CA ILE A 254 2.10 -12.60 -14.64
C ILE A 254 0.90 -12.41 -15.59
N PRO A 255 0.09 -13.46 -15.84
CA PRO A 255 -1.19 -13.29 -16.54
C PRO A 255 -2.12 -12.36 -15.75
N LEU A 256 -2.69 -11.34 -16.41
CA LEU A 256 -3.59 -10.38 -15.78
C LEU A 256 -4.86 -11.07 -15.25
N GLY A 257 -5.32 -12.13 -15.93
CA GLY A 257 -6.40 -13.00 -15.46
C GLY A 257 -6.14 -13.62 -14.09
N THR A 258 -4.88 -13.90 -13.72
CA THR A 258 -4.52 -14.38 -12.37
C THR A 258 -4.70 -13.30 -11.31
N ILE A 259 -4.32 -12.06 -11.64
CA ILE A 259 -4.39 -10.89 -10.74
C ILE A 259 -5.86 -10.54 -10.47
N PHE A 260 -6.67 -10.41 -11.52
CA PHE A 260 -8.09 -10.10 -11.40
C PHE A 260 -8.94 -11.32 -10.99
N ARG A 261 -8.42 -12.53 -11.19
CA ARG A 261 -9.13 -13.82 -11.10
C ARG A 261 -10.31 -13.87 -12.06
N ASN A 262 -10.04 -13.56 -13.32
CA ASN A 262 -10.98 -13.61 -14.44
C ASN A 262 -10.30 -14.19 -15.69
N GLN A 263 -10.97 -14.12 -16.84
CA GLN A 263 -10.49 -14.67 -18.12
C GLN A 263 -9.66 -13.66 -18.95
N ASP A 264 -9.10 -12.63 -18.32
CA ASP A 264 -8.25 -11.66 -19.01
C ASP A 264 -6.98 -12.35 -19.54
N ARG A 265 -6.74 -12.23 -20.84
CA ARG A 265 -5.65 -12.91 -21.56
C ARG A 265 -4.37 -12.06 -21.63
N ARG A 266 -4.42 -10.81 -21.19
CA ARG A 266 -3.26 -9.92 -21.18
C ARG A 266 -2.23 -10.36 -20.16
N ASN A 267 -1.02 -9.88 -20.35
CA ASN A 267 0.10 -10.12 -19.46
C ASN A 267 0.57 -8.82 -18.81
N VAL A 268 0.96 -8.91 -17.55
CA VAL A 268 1.70 -7.87 -16.84
C VAL A 268 3.17 -8.30 -16.76
N TYR A 269 4.07 -7.42 -17.16
CA TYR A 269 5.52 -7.60 -17.03
C TYR A 269 6.04 -6.65 -15.96
N LEU A 270 6.81 -7.18 -15.04
CA LEU A 270 7.31 -6.48 -13.86
C LEU A 270 8.83 -6.66 -13.81
N PRO A 271 9.63 -5.59 -13.67
CA PRO A 271 11.08 -5.72 -13.56
C PRO A 271 11.45 -6.53 -12.32
N ILE A 272 12.47 -7.36 -12.46
CA ILE A 272 13.12 -8.05 -11.35
C ILE A 272 14.00 -7.03 -10.63
N GLY A 273 13.93 -6.98 -9.29
CA GLY A 273 14.68 -6.00 -8.52
C GLY A 273 14.12 -4.58 -8.69
N THR A 274 15.02 -3.60 -8.88
CA THR A 274 14.68 -2.15 -8.82
C THR A 274 14.84 -1.42 -10.15
N ASP A 275 14.99 -2.15 -11.26
CA ASP A 275 15.16 -1.58 -12.60
C ASP A 275 13.88 -0.91 -13.10
N VAL A 276 14.01 0.03 -14.03
CA VAL A 276 12.86 0.79 -14.54
C VAL A 276 12.73 0.67 -16.05
N PHE A 277 11.52 0.71 -16.55
CA PHE A 277 11.29 0.87 -17.98
C PHE A 277 11.69 2.28 -18.43
N SER A 278 12.47 2.36 -19.50
CA SER A 278 12.83 3.61 -20.14
C SER A 278 11.62 4.23 -20.86
N ILE A 279 10.96 5.16 -20.17
CA ILE A 279 9.77 5.88 -20.65
C ILE A 279 10.09 7.38 -20.69
N ALA A 280 9.54 8.09 -21.68
CA ALA A 280 9.75 9.53 -21.82
C ALA A 280 8.97 10.31 -20.74
N GLY A 281 9.60 11.34 -20.17
CA GLY A 281 8.98 12.29 -19.22
C GLY A 281 8.83 11.75 -17.79
N GLY A 282 8.82 12.65 -16.80
CA GLY A 282 8.72 12.31 -15.38
C GLY A 282 10.04 11.91 -14.71
N GLY A 283 9.98 11.74 -13.39
CA GLY A 283 11.08 11.28 -12.55
C GLY A 283 11.52 9.84 -12.86
N ASN A 284 12.74 9.49 -12.45
CA ASN A 284 13.24 8.11 -12.48
C ASN A 284 13.69 7.64 -11.09
N ASN A 285 13.78 8.55 -10.14
CA ASN A 285 14.34 8.30 -8.84
C ASN A 285 13.24 7.93 -7.85
N PHE A 286 12.02 8.44 -8.02
CA PHE A 286 10.81 7.93 -7.36
C PHE A 286 9.96 7.14 -8.36
N VAL A 287 9.71 5.87 -8.08
CA VAL A 287 8.93 4.99 -8.96
C VAL A 287 8.07 4.01 -8.19
N HIS A 288 6.97 3.60 -8.80
CA HIS A 288 6.08 2.56 -8.30
C HIS A 288 5.48 1.79 -9.48
N GLY A 289 4.67 0.76 -9.21
CA GLY A 289 4.02 -0.08 -10.23
C GLY A 289 4.63 -1.47 -10.38
N GLY A 290 5.76 -1.73 -9.75
CA GLY A 290 6.45 -3.02 -9.74
C GLY A 290 5.93 -3.97 -8.68
N SER A 291 6.76 -4.94 -8.34
CA SER A 291 6.43 -5.98 -7.36
C SER A 291 7.49 -6.16 -6.29
N SER A 292 8.30 -5.12 -6.05
CA SER A 292 9.13 -5.15 -4.87
C SER A 292 8.24 -5.17 -3.62
N LEU A 293 8.77 -5.68 -2.52
CA LEU A 293 8.02 -5.71 -1.26
C LEU A 293 7.71 -4.29 -0.78
N GLN A 294 8.61 -3.34 -1.04
CA GLN A 294 8.37 -1.93 -0.86
C GLN A 294 7.08 -1.51 -1.55
N GLU A 295 6.95 -1.79 -2.85
CA GLU A 295 5.78 -1.40 -3.62
C GLU A 295 4.50 -2.17 -3.22
N MET A 296 4.65 -3.38 -2.68
CA MET A 296 3.54 -4.31 -2.42
C MET A 296 3.02 -4.34 -0.99
N ILE A 297 3.86 -4.19 0.02
CA ILE A 297 3.44 -4.30 1.42
C ILE A 297 2.97 -2.93 1.89
N VAL A 298 1.67 -2.85 2.19
CA VAL A 298 1.06 -1.65 2.76
C VAL A 298 0.55 -1.95 4.17
N ALA A 299 0.53 -0.92 5.00
CA ALA A 299 0.07 -1.01 6.38
C ALA A 299 -1.44 -0.77 6.45
N VAL A 300 -2.13 -1.46 7.36
CA VAL A 300 -3.50 -1.12 7.76
C VAL A 300 -3.66 -1.23 9.27
N ASP A 301 -4.64 -0.51 9.82
CA ASP A 301 -5.17 -0.72 11.17
C ASP A 301 -6.50 -1.49 11.08
N GLU A 302 -6.56 -2.72 11.62
CA GLU A 302 -7.77 -3.56 11.60
C GLU A 302 -8.21 -3.97 13.00
N LYS A 303 -9.42 -3.55 13.38
CA LYS A 303 -10.26 -4.38 14.24
C LYS A 303 -11.66 -4.50 13.65
N SER A 304 -11.82 -5.51 12.79
CA SER A 304 -13.05 -6.27 12.53
C SER A 304 -12.64 -7.58 11.83
N LEU A 305 -11.99 -8.46 12.60
CA LEU A 305 -11.56 -9.83 12.25
C LEU A 305 -12.44 -10.50 11.18
N LEU A 306 -11.99 -10.51 9.93
CA LEU A 306 -12.51 -11.36 8.85
C LEU A 306 -11.35 -11.76 7.95
N GLU A 307 -11.13 -13.06 7.81
CA GLU A 307 -10.10 -13.67 6.96
C GLU A 307 -10.21 -13.19 5.51
N ILE A 308 -9.05 -13.10 4.84
CA ILE A 308 -8.94 -12.82 3.40
C ILE A 308 -9.60 -13.97 2.60
N PHE A 309 -10.90 -13.88 2.40
CA PHE A 309 -11.61 -14.43 1.24
C PHE A 309 -12.66 -13.43 0.75
N ARG A 310 -12.76 -13.34 -0.57
CA ARG A 310 -13.66 -12.44 -1.32
C ARG A 310 -15.13 -12.80 -1.03
N HIS A 311 -15.98 -11.79 -0.72
CA HIS A 311 -17.46 -11.84 -0.50
C HIS A 311 -17.93 -12.70 0.71
N GLU A 312 -18.99 -12.40 1.45
CA GLU A 312 -20.16 -11.51 1.36
C GLU A 312 -20.78 -11.27 2.78
N VAL A 313 -21.66 -10.26 2.88
CA VAL A 313 -22.88 -10.14 3.74
C VAL A 313 -22.78 -9.89 5.25
N LYS A 314 -23.57 -8.87 5.67
CA LYS A 314 -23.92 -8.46 7.04
C LYS A 314 -24.55 -9.57 7.89
N MET A 315 -24.30 -9.51 9.20
CA MET A 315 -25.33 -9.81 10.20
C MET A 315 -25.18 -8.87 11.41
N ASP A 316 -26.23 -8.09 11.68
CA ASP A 316 -26.47 -7.41 12.95
C ASP A 316 -26.84 -8.44 14.02
N LEU A 317 -26.32 -8.25 15.23
CA LEU A 317 -26.93 -8.71 16.47
C LEU A 317 -26.70 -7.64 17.54
N ALA A 318 -27.73 -6.82 17.75
CA ALA A 318 -27.89 -5.99 18.93
C ALA A 318 -28.56 -6.80 20.02
N PHE A 319 -28.09 -6.68 21.27
CA PHE A 319 -28.82 -6.72 22.56
C PHE A 319 -27.77 -6.34 23.64
N VAL A 320 -28.03 -5.67 24.77
CA VAL A 320 -29.17 -5.01 25.42
C VAL A 320 -28.52 -4.07 26.45
N ASP A 321 -29.18 -2.94 26.66
CA ASP A 321 -29.20 -2.05 27.83
C ASP A 321 -28.46 -2.55 29.09
N ASP A 322 -27.57 -1.71 29.62
CA ASP A 322 -27.29 -1.65 31.07
C ASP A 322 -26.48 -0.39 31.37
N TYR A 323 -27.15 0.74 31.60
CA TYR A 323 -26.77 1.70 32.64
C TYR A 323 -28.02 2.44 33.12
N GLY A 324 -28.50 2.02 34.28
CA GLY A 324 -29.16 2.93 35.21
C GLY A 324 -28.16 3.92 35.78
N PHE A 325 -28.69 5.12 36.07
CA PHE A 325 -28.07 6.37 36.53
C PHE A 325 -27.59 7.33 35.45
#